data_AF-A0A3S3SQM0-F1
#
_entry.id   AF-A0A3S3SQM0-F1
#
_cell.length_a   1.000
_cell.length_b   1.000
_cell.length_c   1.000
_cell.angle_alpha   90.00
_cell.angle_beta   90.00
_cell.angle_gamma   90.00
#
_symmetry.space_group_name_H-M   'P 1'
#
loop_
_entity.id
_entity.type
_entity.pdbx_description
1 polymer ?
#
loop_
_entity_poly.entity_id
_entity_poly.type
_entity_poly.pdbx_seq_one_letter_code
_entity_poly.pdbx_strand_id
1 'polypeptide(L)'
;MSGLTIRNLDPAVKRGLRMQAARHACSMEEEARRILRAAILQPVEEKGLGSFIQQKFNKTSGVEINPVRSAPRCSNLWGEEE
;
A
#
# COMPACT_ATOMS: atom_id res chain seq x y z
N MET A 1 27.51 3.60 17.71
CA MET A 1 26.74 4.66 17.04
C MET A 1 27.28 4.81 15.62
N SER A 2 26.50 4.44 14.61
CA SER A 2 26.79 4.89 13.24
C SER A 2 25.87 6.07 12.94
N GLY A 3 26.44 7.15 12.40
CA GLY A 3 25.70 8.33 11.95
C GLY A 3 25.59 8.32 10.43
N LEU A 4 24.40 8.65 9.91
CA LEU A 4 24.17 8.86 8.48
C LEU A 4 23.80 10.32 8.25
N THR A 5 24.55 11.01 7.38
CA THR A 5 24.25 12.41 6.99
C THR A 5 23.75 12.42 5.55
N ILE A 6 22.52 12.88 5.34
CA ILE A 6 21.93 13.05 4.00
C ILE A 6 22.07 14.52 3.61
N ARG A 7 22.92 14.81 2.63
CA ARG A 7 23.09 16.17 2.08
C ARG A 7 22.03 16.45 1.02
N ASN A 8 21.68 17.72 0.85
CA ASN A 8 20.71 18.18 -0.15
C ASN A 8 19.35 17.46 -0.09
N LEU A 9 18.87 17.15 1.11
CA LEU A 9 17.55 16.54 1.30
C LEU A 9 16.46 17.50 0.82
N ASP A 10 15.56 17.01 -0.02
CA ASP A 10 14.40 17.74 -0.50
C ASP A 10 13.62 18.36 0.69
N PRO A 11 13.38 19.68 0.71
CA PRO A 11 12.58 20.33 1.73
C PRO A 11 11.19 19.70 1.95
N ALA A 12 10.56 19.17 0.90
CA ALA A 12 9.30 18.46 0.98
C ALA A 12 9.43 17.18 1.81
N VAL A 13 10.47 16.38 1.58
CA VAL A 13 10.76 15.16 2.34
C VAL A 13 11.07 15.49 3.80
N LYS A 14 11.85 16.55 4.05
CA LYS A 14 12.14 17.02 5.42
C LYS A 14 10.86 17.40 6.17
N ARG A 15 9.91 18.08 5.52
CA ARG A 15 8.60 18.41 6.11
C ARG A 15 7.76 17.15 6.34
N GLY A 16 7.73 16.23 5.38
CA GLY A 16 7.05 14.94 5.49
C GLY A 16 7.51 14.16 6.72
N LEU A 17 8.83 14.02 6.90
CA LEU A 17 9.44 13.35 8.06
C LEU A 17 9.03 14.00 9.38
N ARG A 18 8.99 15.34 9.46
CA ARG A 18 8.55 16.04 10.68
C ARG A 18 7.08 15.77 10.99
N MET A 19 6.22 15.78 9.97
CA MET A 19 4.80 15.50 10.15
C MET A 19 4.56 14.05 10.57
N GLN A 20 5.23 13.09 9.95
CA GLN A 20 5.12 11.67 10.32
C GLN A 20 5.63 11.42 11.74
N ALA A 21 6.78 12.01 12.11
CA ALA A 21 7.32 11.90 13.46
C ALA A 21 6.35 12.45 14.52
N ALA A 22 5.72 13.59 14.24
CA ALA A 22 4.69 14.15 15.12
C ALA A 22 3.46 13.23 15.25
N ARG A 23 3.00 12.62 14.14
CA ARG A 23 1.90 11.65 14.18
C ARG A 23 2.24 10.39 14.98
N HIS A 24 3.48 9.93 14.91
CA HIS A 24 3.95 8.74 15.61
C HIS A 24 4.52 9.03 17.00
N ALA A 25 4.38 10.27 17.50
CA ALA A 25 4.87 10.73 18.79
C ALA A 25 6.35 10.38 19.06
N CYS A 26 7.19 10.47 18.02
CA CYS A 26 8.60 10.12 18.08
C CYS A 26 9.47 11.28 17.57
N SER A 27 10.79 11.15 17.75
CA SER A 27 11.73 12.10 17.17
C SER A 27 11.81 11.92 15.66
N MET A 28 12.16 13.00 14.96
CA MET A 28 12.38 12.95 13.50
C MET A 28 13.47 11.93 13.11
N GLU A 29 14.49 11.76 13.95
CA GLU A 29 15.55 10.76 13.76
C GLU A 29 15.00 9.33 13.88
N GLU A 30 14.19 9.06 14.90
CA GLU A 30 13.63 7.71 15.08
C GLU A 30 12.64 7.38 13.97
N GLU A 31 11.85 8.35 13.51
CA GLU A 31 10.97 8.14 12.35
C GLU A 31 11.76 7.86 11.07
N ALA A 32 12.82 8.62 10.80
CA ALA A 32 13.70 8.36 9.66
C ALA A 32 14.31 6.94 9.75
N ARG A 33 14.72 6.52 10.95
CA ARG A 33 15.25 5.16 11.17
C ARG A 33 14.19 4.08 10.95
N ARG A 34 12.96 4.30 11.40
CA ARG A 34 11.83 3.37 11.17
C ARG A 34 11.53 3.22 9.68
N ILE A 35 11.47 4.32 8.94
CA ILE A 35 11.23 4.30 7.50
C ILE A 35 12.35 3.56 6.77
N LEU A 36 13.62 3.85 7.09
CA LEU A 36 14.75 3.16 6.48
C LEU A 36 14.74 1.66 6.80
N ARG A 37 14.43 1.27 8.05
CA ARG A 37 14.26 -0.14 8.42
C ARG A 37 13.14 -0.80 7.61
N ALA A 38 11.98 -0.16 7.52
CA ALA A 38 10.85 -0.70 6.77
C ALA A 38 11.20 -0.86 5.29
N ALA A 39 11.83 0.15 4.68
CA ALA A 39 12.17 0.12 3.26
C ALA A 39 13.27 -0.90 2.90
N ILE A 40 14.23 -1.13 3.80
CA ILE A 40 15.40 -1.99 3.52
C ILE A 40 15.19 -3.42 4.03
N LEU A 41 14.54 -3.59 5.18
CA LEU A 41 14.42 -4.88 5.88
C LEU A 41 13.08 -5.56 5.69
N GLN A 42 12.04 -4.88 5.21
CA GLN A 42 10.86 -5.62 4.79
C GLN A 42 11.24 -6.41 3.54
N PRO A 43 11.19 -7.76 3.57
CA PRO A 43 11.17 -8.49 2.32
C PRO A 43 9.98 -7.92 1.56
N VAL A 44 10.20 -7.54 0.29
CA VAL A 44 9.08 -7.31 -0.61
C VAL A 44 8.37 -8.65 -0.63
N GLU A 45 7.33 -8.82 0.18
CA GLU A 45 6.38 -9.88 -0.05
C GLU A 45 5.66 -9.47 -1.33
N GLU A 46 6.29 -9.81 -2.47
CA GLU A 46 5.60 -10.04 -3.71
C GLU A 46 4.68 -11.23 -3.45
N LYS A 47 3.59 -11.01 -2.70
CA LYS A 47 2.45 -11.89 -2.76
C LYS A 47 1.97 -11.75 -4.20
N GLY A 48 2.46 -12.65 -5.06
CA GLY A 48 2.01 -12.72 -6.43
C GLY A 48 0.49 -12.72 -6.45
N LEU A 49 -0.10 -12.16 -7.50
CA LEU A 49 -1.55 -12.02 -7.64
C LEU A 49 -2.28 -13.34 -7.32
N GLY A 50 -1.68 -14.49 -7.64
CA GLY A 50 -2.15 -15.82 -7.26
C GLY A 50 -2.26 -16.05 -5.75
N SER A 51 -1.23 -15.72 -4.96
CA SER A 51 -1.24 -15.82 -3.49
C SER A 51 -2.27 -14.88 -2.86
N PHE A 52 -2.44 -13.68 -3.46
CA PHE A 52 -3.46 -12.73 -3.03
C PHE A 52 -4.89 -13.24 -3.28
N ILE A 53 -5.15 -13.76 -4.49
CA ILE A 53 -6.44 -14.37 -4.85
C ILE A 53 -6.70 -15.60 -3.98
N GLN A 54 -5.72 -16.49 -3.83
CA GLN A 54 -5.85 -17.67 -2.99
C GLN A 54 -6.21 -17.29 -1.56
N GLN A 55 -5.52 -16.32 -0.96
CA GLN A 55 -5.82 -15.86 0.40
C GLN A 55 -7.25 -15.33 0.54
N LYS A 56 -7.74 -14.58 -0.47
CA LYS A 56 -9.10 -14.04 -0.49
C LYS A 56 -10.16 -15.13 -0.57
N PHE A 57 -9.93 -16.17 -1.35
CA PHE A 57 -10.92 -17.22 -1.63
C PHE A 57 -10.70 -18.52 -0.84
N ASN A 58 -9.65 -18.65 0.00
CA ASN A 58 -9.37 -19.92 0.69
C ASN A 58 -10.50 -20.37 1.64
N LYS A 59 -11.30 -19.43 2.14
CA LYS A 59 -12.43 -19.70 3.05
C LYS A 59 -13.68 -20.15 2.30
N THR A 60 -13.72 -19.91 0.99
CA THR A 60 -14.82 -20.29 0.13
C THR A 60 -14.41 -21.59 -0.56
N SER A 61 -14.71 -22.73 0.08
CA SER A 61 -14.45 -24.04 -0.51
C SER A 61 -15.23 -24.20 -1.82
N GLY A 62 -14.52 -24.13 -2.95
CA GLY A 62 -14.95 -24.65 -4.25
C GLY A 62 -16.34 -24.22 -4.73
N VAL A 63 -16.56 -22.92 -4.95
CA VAL A 63 -17.76 -22.48 -5.67
C VAL A 63 -17.57 -22.81 -7.15
N GLU A 64 -18.34 -23.78 -7.65
CA GLU A 64 -18.50 -23.98 -9.08
C GLU A 64 -19.26 -22.78 -9.65
N ILE A 65 -18.51 -21.85 -10.23
CA ILE A 65 -19.06 -20.72 -10.96
C ILE A 65 -19.48 -21.18 -12.36
N ASN A 66 -20.78 -21.43 -12.55
CA ASN A 66 -21.37 -21.60 -13.89
C ASN A 66 -22.22 -20.37 -14.25
N PRO A 67 -21.60 -19.24 -14.62
CA PRO A 67 -22.36 -18.05 -14.99
C PRO A 67 -23.15 -18.32 -16.27
N VAL A 68 -24.46 -18.09 -16.23
CA VAL A 68 -25.27 -18.02 -17.45
C VAL A 68 -24.73 -16.86 -18.29
N ARG A 69 -24.45 -17.11 -19.57
CA ARG A 69 -23.98 -16.04 -20.46
C ARG A 69 -25.07 -14.99 -20.61
N SER A 70 -24.79 -13.78 -20.17
CA SER A 70 -25.60 -12.61 -20.42
C SER A 70 -25.06 -11.83 -21.62
N ALA A 71 -25.94 -11.04 -22.24
CA ALA A 71 -25.49 -10.01 -23.17
C ALA A 71 -24.47 -9.10 -22.46
N PRO A 72 -23.47 -8.56 -23.18
CA PRO A 72 -22.51 -7.62 -22.60
C PRO A 72 -23.27 -6.51 -21.87
N ARG A 73 -22.84 -6.20 -20.64
CA ARG A 73 -23.47 -5.12 -19.87
C ARG A 73 -23.37 -3.85 -20.72
N CYS A 74 -24.51 -3.22 -21.02
CA CYS A 74 -24.48 -1.88 -21.59
C CYS A 74 -23.69 -0.99 -20.62
N SER A 75 -22.76 -0.19 -21.15
CA SER A 75 -22.12 0.87 -20.40
C SER A 75 -23.24 1.78 -19.92
N ASN A 76 -23.66 1.63 -18.67
CA ASN A 76 -24.70 2.46 -18.09
C ASN A 76 -24.21 3.91 -18.16
N LEU A 77 -24.96 4.69 -18.94
CA LEU A 77 -24.81 6.13 -19.16
C LEU A 77 -24.53 6.80 -17.80
N TRP A 78 -23.30 7.24 -17.59
CA TRP A 78 -22.93 8.04 -16.43
C TRP A 78 -23.47 9.45 -16.63
N GLY A 79 -24.69 9.68 -16.16
CA GLY A 79 -25.28 11.00 -16.04
C GLY A 79 -26.73 11.02 -16.47
N GLU A 80 -27.63 11.13 -15.49
CA GLU A 80 -28.79 12.05 -15.40
C GLU A 80 -29.02 12.20 -13.88
N GLU A 81 -28.44 13.23 -13.26
CA GLU A 81 -29.09 14.49 -12.85
C GLU A 81 -30.24 14.30 -11.84
N GLU A 82 -29.97 14.62 -10.57
CA GLU A 82 -30.50 15.77 -9.81
C GLU A 82 -29.78 15.91 -8.45
#